data_AF-A0A2V3IRF6-F1
#
_entry.id   AF-A0A2V3IRF6-F1
#
_cell.length_a   1.000
_cell.length_b   1.000
_cell.length_c   1.000
_cell.angle_alpha   90.00
_cell.angle_beta   90.00
_cell.angle_gamma   90.00
#
_symmetry.space_group_name_H-M   'P 1'
#
loop_
_entity.id
_entity.type
_entity.pdbx_description
1 polymer ?
#
loop_
_entity_poly.entity_id
_entity_poly.type
_entity_poly.pdbx_seq_one_letter_code
_entity_poly.pdbx_strand_id
1 'polypeptide(L)'
;MMLDVNEVTNSLPATHSMLPVVTLALRSPLIDAGKFIAGPCINLFNFVMIVRTILTWYPQTDLAKKPWIFIAVPTEPLLRATRKVIPPVGGVDITPIFWFAVMSFVHEILVGPQGLLVLLSQK
;
A
#
# COMPACT_ATOMS: atom_id res chain seq x y z
N MET A 1 57.14 10.31 21.51
CA MET A 1 55.72 10.23 21.89
C MET A 1 55.06 9.25 20.94
N MET A 2 54.97 7.98 21.34
CA MET A 2 54.31 6.94 20.53
C MET A 2 52.80 7.14 20.69
N LEU A 3 52.08 7.34 19.59
CA LEU A 3 50.62 7.37 19.63
C LEU A 3 50.11 5.98 20.05
N ASP A 4 49.22 5.96 21.03
CA ASP A 4 48.65 4.73 21.56
C ASP A 4 47.83 4.04 20.45
N VAL A 5 47.98 2.73 20.30
CA VAL A 5 47.31 1.95 19.24
C VAL A 5 45.77 2.06 19.37
N ASN A 6 45.25 2.31 20.58
CA ASN A 6 43.82 2.54 20.81
C ASN A 6 43.36 3.92 20.32
N GLU A 7 44.26 4.89 20.22
CA GLU A 7 43.99 6.24 19.70
C GLU A 7 43.97 6.26 18.16
N VAL A 8 44.83 5.44 17.52
CA VAL A 8 44.82 5.21 16.06
C VAL A 8 43.59 4.42 15.61
N THR A 9 43.12 3.46 16.41
CA THR A 9 41.92 2.66 16.09
C THR A 9 40.62 3.44 16.30
N ASN A 10 40.56 4.33 17.30
CA ASN A 10 39.42 5.22 17.53
C ASN A 10 39.36 6.46 16.61
N SER A 11 40.45 6.79 15.91
CA SER A 11 40.51 7.90 14.95
C SER A 11 40.14 7.51 13.52
N LEU A 12 39.89 6.23 13.23
CA LEU A 12 39.39 5.76 11.94
C LEU A 12 37.86 5.93 11.87
N PRO A 13 37.32 6.85 11.06
CA PRO A 13 35.89 7.19 11.05
C PRO A 13 34.95 6.13 10.42
N ALA A 14 35.40 4.88 10.23
CA ALA A 14 34.75 3.98 9.27
C ALA A 14 34.43 2.55 9.75
N THR A 15 34.89 2.08 10.91
CA THR A 15 34.69 0.65 11.25
C THR A 15 33.37 0.37 11.98
N HIS A 16 32.85 1.32 12.75
CA HIS A 16 31.61 1.13 13.52
C HIS A 16 30.33 1.62 12.81
N SER A 17 30.47 2.38 11.72
CA SER A 17 29.35 3.01 10.99
C SER A 17 28.89 2.23 9.76
N MET A 18 29.74 1.38 9.19
CA MET A 18 29.48 0.67 7.91
C MET A 18 28.79 -0.69 8.09
N LEU A 19 28.92 -1.30 9.26
CA LEU A 19 28.28 -2.57 9.61
C LEU A 19 26.74 -2.54 9.53
N PRO A 20 26.02 -1.55 10.11
CA PRO A 20 24.56 -1.53 10.04
C PRO A 20 24.02 -1.32 8.61
N VAL A 21 24.77 -0.62 7.74
CA VAL A 21 24.36 -0.36 6.35
C VAL A 21 24.47 -1.62 5.48
N VAL A 22 25.55 -2.39 5.64
CA VAL A 22 25.76 -3.66 4.91
C VAL A 22 24.80 -4.75 5.41
N THR A 23 24.49 -4.78 6.72
CA THR A 23 23.53 -5.73 7.30
C THR A 23 22.08 -5.45 6.87
N LEU A 24 21.71 -4.18 6.62
CA LEU A 24 20.36 -3.81 6.15
C LEU A 24 20.12 -4.24 4.69
N ALA A 25 21.15 -4.21 3.85
CA ALA A 25 21.06 -4.53 2.43
C ALA A 25 20.80 -6.01 2.11
N LEU A 26 21.06 -6.93 3.05
CA LEU A 26 20.96 -8.38 2.84
C LEU A 26 19.74 -9.02 3.53
N ARG A 27 18.92 -8.24 4.25
CA ARG A 27 18.10 -8.77 5.35
C ARG A 27 16.78 -9.46 4.96
N SER A 28 16.08 -9.06 3.89
CA SER A 28 14.86 -9.78 3.48
C SER A 28 14.36 -9.43 2.08
N PRO A 29 15.00 -9.91 0.99
CA PRO A 29 14.56 -9.62 -0.38
C PRO A 29 13.12 -10.08 -0.66
N LEU A 30 12.64 -11.11 0.05
CA LEU A 30 11.26 -11.59 -0.07
C LEU A 30 10.23 -10.58 0.44
N ILE A 31 10.52 -9.87 1.52
CA ILE A 31 9.59 -8.91 2.13
C ILE A 31 9.51 -7.65 1.27
N ASP A 32 10.64 -7.22 0.72
CA ASP A 32 10.70 -6.06 -0.17
C ASP A 32 10.04 -6.37 -1.52
N ALA A 33 10.22 -7.58 -2.06
CA ALA A 33 9.46 -8.05 -3.22
C ALA A 33 7.95 -8.09 -2.94
N GLY A 34 7.55 -8.55 -1.75
CA GLY A 34 6.16 -8.54 -1.31
C GLY A 34 5.55 -7.14 -1.28
N LYS A 35 6.26 -6.16 -0.70
CA LYS A 35 5.83 -4.75 -0.69
C LYS A 35 5.76 -4.15 -2.09
N PHE A 36 6.73 -4.46 -2.94
CA PHE A 36 6.79 -3.97 -4.32
C PHE A 36 5.60 -4.42 -5.16
N ILE A 37 5.06 -5.62 -4.90
CA ILE A 37 3.87 -6.12 -5.59
C ILE A 37 2.60 -5.63 -4.89
N ALA A 38 2.51 -5.80 -3.57
CA ALA A 38 1.29 -5.51 -2.82
C ALA A 38 0.91 -4.02 -2.83
N GLY A 39 1.88 -3.12 -2.68
CA GLY A 39 1.64 -1.67 -2.62
C GLY A 39 0.92 -1.15 -3.86
N PRO A 40 1.50 -1.31 -5.07
CA PRO A 40 0.86 -0.88 -6.32
C PRO A 40 -0.50 -1.55 -6.57
N CYS A 41 -0.65 -2.84 -6.25
CA CYS A 41 -1.93 -3.53 -6.41
C CYS A 41 -3.04 -2.94 -5.53
N ILE A 42 -2.76 -2.66 -4.25
CA ILE A 42 -3.74 -2.06 -3.34
C ILE A 42 -4.03 -0.61 -3.75
N ASN A 43 -3.01 0.15 -4.15
CA ASN A 43 -3.19 1.52 -4.63
C ASN A 43 -4.02 1.57 -5.92
N LEU A 44 -3.80 0.64 -6.85
CA LEU A 44 -4.60 0.53 -8.07
C LEU A 44 -6.06 0.21 -7.73
N PHE A 45 -6.31 -0.72 -6.82
CA PHE A 45 -7.66 -1.02 -6.34
C PHE A 45 -8.34 0.22 -5.73
N ASN A 46 -7.63 0.94 -4.85
CA ASN A 46 -8.13 2.17 -4.24
C ASN A 46 -8.44 3.25 -5.28
N PHE A 47 -7.55 3.41 -6.28
CA PHE A 47 -7.77 4.32 -7.40
C PHE A 47 -9.05 3.98 -8.18
N VAL A 48 -9.25 2.70 -8.52
CA VAL A 48 -10.47 2.23 -9.21
C VAL A 48 -11.71 2.52 -8.37
N MET A 49 -11.66 2.35 -7.04
CA MET A 49 -12.78 2.65 -6.15
C MET A 49 -13.11 4.15 -6.09
N ILE A 50 -12.11 5.02 -6.07
CA ILE A 50 -12.32 6.48 -6.14
C ILE A 50 -12.96 6.87 -7.47
N VAL A 51 -12.38 6.42 -8.59
CA VAL A 51 -12.92 6.69 -9.94
C VAL A 51 -14.37 6.22 -10.02
N ARG A 52 -14.65 5.01 -9.51
CA ARG A 52 -15.99 4.46 -9.49
C ARG A 52 -16.97 5.30 -8.65
N THR A 53 -16.53 5.80 -7.51
CA THR A 53 -17.33 6.72 -6.67
C THR A 53 -17.71 7.96 -7.48
N ILE A 54 -16.73 8.60 -8.12
CA ILE A 54 -16.95 9.80 -8.94
C ILE A 54 -17.90 9.50 -10.12
N LEU A 55 -17.74 8.37 -10.81
CA LEU A 55 -18.61 7.98 -11.92
C LEU A 55 -20.07 7.80 -11.49
N THR A 56 -20.31 7.35 -10.26
CA THR A 56 -21.69 7.18 -9.75
C THR A 56 -22.40 8.52 -9.50
N TRP A 57 -21.66 9.63 -9.42
CA TRP A 57 -22.25 10.97 -9.33
C TRP A 57 -22.84 11.45 -10.66
N TYR A 58 -22.45 10.82 -11.77
CA TYR A 58 -22.94 11.12 -13.10
C TYR A 58 -23.96 10.05 -13.54
N PRO A 59 -25.27 10.26 -13.31
CA PRO A 59 -26.29 9.25 -13.62
C PRO A 59 -26.44 8.95 -15.11
N GLN A 60 -25.90 9.81 -15.99
CA GLN A 60 -25.86 9.58 -17.43
C GLN A 60 -24.76 8.59 -17.86
N THR A 61 -23.81 8.27 -16.97
CA THR A 61 -22.72 7.33 -17.25
C THR A 61 -23.20 5.90 -17.08
N ASP A 62 -23.23 5.16 -18.18
CA ASP A 62 -23.54 3.74 -18.18
C ASP A 62 -22.28 2.92 -17.87
N LEU A 63 -22.15 2.46 -16.62
CA LEU A 63 -21.03 1.64 -16.15
C LEU A 63 -20.95 0.27 -16.84
N ALA A 64 -22.03 -0.20 -17.48
CA ALA A 64 -22.03 -1.44 -18.23
C ALA A 64 -21.50 -1.29 -19.67
N LYS A 65 -21.24 -0.05 -20.12
CA LYS A 65 -20.71 0.23 -21.46
C LYS A 65 -19.22 0.54 -21.44
N LYS A 66 -18.58 0.38 -22.61
CA LYS A 66 -17.19 0.79 -22.82
C LYS A 66 -17.09 2.32 -22.73
N PRO A 67 -16.03 2.88 -22.13
CA PRO A 67 -14.86 2.20 -21.55
C PRO A 67 -15.03 1.77 -20.08
N TRP A 68 -16.10 2.17 -19.41
CA TRP A 68 -16.30 2.04 -17.97
C TRP A 68 -16.47 0.60 -17.48
N ILE A 69 -16.86 -0.31 -18.36
CA ILE A 69 -17.00 -1.75 -18.08
C ILE A 69 -15.72 -2.36 -17.47
N PHE A 70 -14.53 -1.88 -17.86
CA PHE A 70 -13.26 -2.38 -17.33
C PHE A 70 -13.04 -2.03 -15.85
N ILE A 71 -13.70 -0.98 -15.36
CA ILE A 71 -13.68 -0.56 -13.95
C ILE A 71 -14.82 -1.25 -13.19
N ALA A 72 -16.00 -1.32 -13.80
CA ALA A 72 -17.20 -1.85 -13.16
C ALA A 72 -17.13 -3.36 -12.93
N VAL A 73 -16.75 -4.13 -13.94
CA VAL A 73 -16.74 -5.61 -13.88
C VAL A 73 -15.87 -6.18 -12.75
N PRO A 74 -14.59 -5.79 -12.58
CA PRO A 74 -13.75 -6.39 -11.53
C PRO A 74 -14.21 -6.03 -10.12
N THR A 75 -14.90 -4.89 -9.95
CA THR A 75 -15.32 -4.42 -8.62
C THR A 75 -16.79 -4.77 -8.30
N GLU A 76 -17.60 -5.15 -9.29
CA GLU A 76 -19.03 -5.43 -9.14
C GLU A 76 -19.37 -6.57 -8.17
N PRO A 77 -18.69 -7.74 -8.18
CA PRO A 77 -19.04 -8.82 -7.24
C PRO A 77 -18.89 -8.38 -5.78
N LEU A 78 -17.84 -7.59 -5.50
CA LEU A 78 -17.55 -7.05 -4.19
C LEU A 78 -18.60 -6.01 -3.77
N LEU A 79 -18.89 -5.05 -4.64
CA LEU A 79 -19.86 -3.99 -4.32
C LEU A 79 -21.29 -4.53 -4.22
N ARG A 80 -21.67 -5.50 -5.07
CA ARG A 80 -23.00 -6.13 -5.02
C ARG A 80 -23.25 -6.84 -3.70
N ALA A 81 -22.22 -7.44 -3.10
CA ALA A 81 -22.32 -8.03 -1.78
C ALA A 81 -22.55 -6.95 -0.70
N THR A 82 -21.77 -5.87 -0.72
CA THR A 82 -21.89 -4.81 0.29
C THR A 82 -23.13 -3.92 0.13
N ARG A 83 -23.66 -3.77 -1.09
CA ARG A 83 -24.90 -3.02 -1.36
C ARG A 83 -26.14 -3.63 -0.69
N LYS A 84 -26.08 -4.90 -0.28
CA LYS A 84 -27.15 -5.52 0.52
C LYS A 84 -27.24 -4.93 1.93
N VAL A 85 -26.13 -4.41 2.45
CA VAL A 85 -26.02 -3.83 3.80
C VAL A 85 -26.06 -2.29 3.71
N ILE A 86 -25.34 -1.73 2.75
CA ILE A 86 -25.24 -0.28 2.53
C ILE A 86 -25.84 0.03 1.16
N PRO A 87 -27.17 0.25 1.06
CA PRO A 87 -27.80 0.53 -0.22
C PRO A 87 -27.33 1.88 -0.79
N PRO A 88 -27.36 2.06 -2.11
CA PRO A 88 -27.11 3.37 -2.73
C PRO A 88 -28.10 4.42 -2.22
N VAL A 89 -27.61 5.64 -1.99
CA VAL A 89 -28.42 6.76 -1.47
C VAL A 89 -28.50 7.82 -2.57
N GLY A 90 -29.72 8.18 -2.98
CA GLY A 90 -29.94 9.19 -4.02
C GLY A 90 -29.34 8.85 -5.39
N GLY A 91 -29.22 7.55 -5.72
CA GLY A 91 -28.62 7.09 -6.97
C GLY A 91 -27.08 7.07 -6.97
N VAL A 92 -26.45 7.54 -5.89
CA VAL A 92 -25.00 7.50 -5.69
C VAL A 92 -24.62 6.25 -4.90
N ASP A 93 -23.62 5.52 -5.38
CA ASP A 93 -23.11 4.35 -4.71
C ASP A 93 -21.98 4.75 -3.73
N ILE A 94 -22.26 4.61 -2.43
CA ILE A 94 -21.31 4.91 -1.34
C ILE A 94 -20.47 3.66 -0.98
N THR A 95 -20.81 2.48 -1.51
CA THR A 95 -20.02 1.28 -1.22
C THR A 95 -18.57 1.32 -1.71
N PRO A 96 -18.20 1.95 -2.85
CA PRO A 96 -16.79 2.04 -3.24
C PRO A 96 -15.96 2.90 -2.29
N ILE A 97 -16.50 4.01 -1.75
CA ILE A 97 -15.76 4.83 -0.77
C ILE A 97 -15.53 4.10 0.55
N PHE A 98 -16.49 3.27 0.97
CA PHE A 98 -16.30 2.39 2.12
C PHE A 98 -15.14 1.41 1.89
N TRP A 99 -15.09 0.75 0.72
CA TRP A 99 -13.99 -0.16 0.38
C TRP A 99 -12.65 0.56 0.24
N PHE A 100 -12.64 1.77 -0.29
CA PHE A 100 -11.44 2.62 -0.31
C PHE A 100 -10.91 2.85 1.11
N ALA A 101 -11.78 3.20 2.07
CA ALA A 101 -11.37 3.42 3.45
C ALA A 101 -10.79 2.14 4.09
N VAL A 102 -11.48 1.02 3.93
CA VAL A 102 -11.03 -0.29 4.44
C VAL A 102 -9.69 -0.68 3.83
N MET A 103 -9.54 -0.59 2.50
CA MET A 103 -8.31 -1.01 1.83
C MET A 103 -7.16 -0.03 2.06
N SER A 104 -7.42 1.26 2.25
CA SER A 104 -6.39 2.23 2.67
C SER A 104 -5.87 1.92 4.07
N PHE A 105 -6.75 1.53 4.99
CA PHE A 105 -6.35 1.09 6.33
C PHE A 105 -5.52 -0.19 6.27
N VAL A 106 -5.94 -1.17 5.47
CA VAL A 106 -5.19 -2.42 5.22
C VAL A 106 -3.82 -2.12 4.59
N HIS A 107 -3.75 -1.18 3.65
CA HIS A 107 -2.50 -0.75 3.03
C HIS A 107 -1.51 -0.19 4.07
N GLU A 108 -1.98 0.68 4.96
CA GLU A 108 -1.14 1.26 6.01
C GLU A 108 -0.64 0.20 6.99
N ILE A 109 -1.52 -0.73 7.40
CA ILE A 109 -1.14 -1.82 8.30
C ILE A 109 -0.15 -2.80 7.66
N LEU A 110 -0.30 -3.14 6.38
CA LEU A 110 0.61 -4.12 5.76
C LEU A 110 1.90 -3.47 5.24
N VAL A 111 1.77 -2.40 4.47
CA VAL A 111 2.83 -1.84 3.61
C VAL A 111 3.33 -0.48 4.11
N GLY A 112 2.57 0.20 4.98
CA GLY A 112 2.91 1.52 5.50
C GLY A 112 4.25 1.59 6.24
N PRO A 113 4.76 2.80 6.55
CA PRO A 113 6.05 2.98 7.22
C PRO A 113 6.18 2.24 8.56
N GLN A 114 5.06 2.04 9.26
CA GLN A 114 4.96 1.31 10.52
C GLN A 114 4.29 -0.06 10.35
N GLY A 115 4.08 -0.49 9.09
CA GLY A 115 3.32 -1.67 8.75
C GLY A 115 3.99 -2.97 9.18
N LEU A 116 3.20 -4.02 9.29
CA LEU A 116 3.60 -5.36 9.71
C LEU A 116 4.76 -5.89 8.86
N LEU A 117 4.77 -5.64 7.54
CA LEU A 117 5.87 -6.07 6.69
C LEU A 117 7.17 -5.30 6.96
N VAL A 118 7.10 -4.06 7.47
CA VAL A 118 8.29 -3.34 7.93
C VAL A 118 8.79 -3.94 9.24
N LEU A 119 7.89 -4.20 10.18
CA LEU A 119 8.26 -4.78 11.48
C LEU A 119 8.86 -6.19 11.34
N LEU A 120 8.31 -7.03 10.46
CA LEU A 120 8.84 -8.37 10.19
C LEU A 120 10.19 -8.33 9.47
N SER A 121 10.48 -7.29 8.69
CA SER A 121 11.81 -7.06 8.09
C SER A 121 12.83 -6.55 9.12
N GLN A 122 12.33 -5.91 10.18
CA GLN A 122 13.14 -5.34 11.25
C GLN A 122 13.52 -6.32 12.38
N LYS A 123 12.93 -7.52 12.42
CA LYS A 123 13.22 -8.57 13.40
C LYS A 123 14.19 -9.61 12.86
#